data_AF-A0ABD0S478-F1
#
_entry.id   AF-A0ABD0S478-F1
#
_cell.length_a   1.000
_cell.length_b   1.000
_cell.length_c   1.000
_cell.angle_alpha   90.00
_cell.angle_beta   90.00
_cell.angle_gamma   90.00
#
_symmetry.space_group_name_H-M   'P 1'
#
loop_
_entity.id
_entity.type
_entity.pdbx_description
1 polymer ?
#
loop_
_entity_poly.entity_id
_entity_poly.type
_entity_poly.pdbx_seq_one_letter_code
_entity_poly.pdbx_strand_id
1 'polypeptide(L)'
;MNCSACRHTIQDAHRYLGCSQCRSKYHSECLKINKEQYIALTPEYRPGWICPSCNNITKRTRCNVNTPIKDTQVPNADELMNVSYGDSEEGSAVGSLPASSGSGSEVVTMDKMSALLDQKLQTYLSTFTENFRKALKVDVHNLVKAEIESKMQQVKDDFTITTDFICDQQKTLKQSENKRLNSEINLLNYRLTSIEKMTRNQNLEIQAVPESRNDNPTTIFQNLCKTLNLEISEDKIHSCRRVAKLNPSSDRPRNILVSLLNPRLRDQVLSACHRYNKVHKNEPLDSTHLGLPTERRRIYVTEHLSPECKSLHAAARRTAREKGYKYVWVKYGRIYIRKEDTAACIHIKDMNSLSKL
;
A
#
# COMPACT_ATOMS: atom_id res chain seq x y z
N MET A 1 -10.36 -26.31 -20.29
CA MET A 1 -9.14 -25.67 -19.73
C MET A 1 -9.56 -24.67 -18.68
N ASN A 2 -8.81 -24.46 -17.59
CA ASN A 2 -9.25 -23.59 -16.49
C ASN A 2 -8.52 -22.24 -16.50
N CYS A 3 -9.23 -21.17 -16.15
CA CYS A 3 -8.67 -19.84 -15.99
C CYS A 3 -7.78 -19.78 -14.75
N SER A 4 -6.53 -19.33 -14.89
CA SER A 4 -5.59 -19.24 -13.76
C SER A 4 -5.92 -18.13 -12.75
N ALA A 5 -6.81 -17.19 -13.08
CA ALA A 5 -7.28 -16.16 -12.15
C ALA A 5 -8.49 -16.61 -11.32
N CYS A 6 -9.57 -17.07 -11.96
CA CYS A 6 -10.81 -17.42 -11.25
C CYS A 6 -11.00 -18.93 -11.03
N ARG A 7 -10.12 -19.79 -11.58
CA ARG A 7 -10.18 -21.26 -11.52
C ARG A 7 -11.39 -21.91 -12.19
N HIS A 8 -12.26 -21.14 -12.85
CA HIS A 8 -13.40 -21.66 -13.61
C HIS A 8 -12.97 -22.14 -15.00
N THR A 9 -13.74 -23.08 -15.57
CA THR A 9 -13.52 -23.62 -16.90
C THR A 9 -13.75 -22.55 -17.97
N ILE A 10 -12.76 -22.37 -18.85
CA ILE A 10 -12.86 -21.58 -20.09
C ILE A 10 -13.63 -22.44 -21.08
N GLN A 11 -14.84 -22.01 -21.42
CA GLN A 11 -15.66 -22.59 -22.49
C GLN A 11 -15.27 -21.97 -23.85
N ASP A 12 -15.55 -22.66 -24.96
CA ASP A 12 -15.13 -22.21 -26.29
C ASP A 12 -15.77 -20.87 -26.72
N ALA A 13 -16.90 -20.51 -26.12
CA ALA A 13 -17.55 -19.21 -26.30
C ALA A 13 -16.84 -18.05 -25.57
N HIS A 14 -15.92 -18.34 -24.64
CA HIS A 14 -15.27 -17.32 -23.82
C HIS A 14 -14.04 -16.75 -24.52
N ARG A 15 -13.92 -15.41 -24.53
CA ARG A 15 -12.68 -14.72 -24.95
C ARG A 15 -11.59 -14.93 -23.91
N TYR A 16 -10.44 -15.45 -24.31
CA TYR A 16 -9.33 -15.76 -23.41
C TYR A 16 -7.98 -15.31 -23.98
N LEU A 17 -7.02 -15.06 -23.08
CA LEU A 17 -5.62 -14.79 -23.42
C LEU A 17 -4.71 -15.86 -22.81
N GLY A 18 -3.71 -16.28 -23.58
CA GLY A 18 -2.69 -17.23 -23.16
C GLY A 18 -1.36 -16.53 -22.96
N CYS A 19 -0.72 -16.75 -21.81
CA CYS A 19 0.60 -16.18 -21.54
C CYS A 19 1.67 -16.87 -22.39
N SER A 20 2.48 -16.10 -23.12
CA SER A 20 3.61 -16.62 -23.91
C SER A 20 4.71 -17.27 -23.05
N GLN A 21 4.86 -16.84 -21.79
CA GLN A 21 5.90 -17.31 -20.88
C GLN A 21 5.51 -18.57 -20.09
N CYS A 22 4.39 -18.54 -19.38
CA CYS A 22 3.96 -19.67 -18.53
C CYS A 22 2.84 -20.53 -19.13
N ARG A 23 2.39 -20.21 -20.35
CA ARG A 23 1.30 -20.90 -21.08
C ARG A 23 -0.05 -20.96 -20.34
N SER A 24 -0.16 -20.27 -19.21
CA SER A 24 -1.39 -20.16 -18.42
C SER A 24 -2.44 -19.33 -19.18
N LYS A 25 -3.70 -19.72 -19.04
CA LYS A 25 -4.83 -19.10 -19.76
C LYS A 25 -5.72 -18.32 -18.80
N TYR A 26 -6.25 -17.20 -19.27
CA TYR A 26 -7.06 -16.28 -18.48
C TYR A 26 -8.29 -15.86 -19.27
N HIS A 27 -9.45 -15.76 -18.62
CA HIS A 27 -10.58 -15.06 -19.22
C HIS A 27 -10.19 -13.58 -19.43
N SER A 28 -10.60 -13.01 -20.56
CA SER A 28 -10.48 -11.56 -20.82
C SER A 28 -11.12 -10.73 -19.71
N GLU A 29 -12.29 -11.14 -19.21
CA GLU A 29 -12.99 -10.51 -18.09
C GLU A 29 -12.20 -10.57 -16.78
N CYS A 30 -11.52 -11.69 -16.50
CA CYS A 30 -10.65 -11.80 -15.31
C CYS A 30 -9.43 -10.87 -15.39
N LEU A 31 -9.09 -10.40 -16.60
CA LEU A 31 -8.04 -9.41 -16.85
C LEU A 31 -8.60 -7.98 -16.98
N LYS A 32 -9.91 -7.78 -16.74
CA LYS A 32 -10.63 -6.51 -16.94
C LYS A 32 -10.57 -5.98 -18.38
N ILE A 33 -10.44 -6.88 -19.36
CA ILE A 33 -10.48 -6.54 -20.78
C ILE A 33 -11.91 -6.80 -21.27
N ASN A 34 -12.59 -5.74 -21.70
CA ASN A 34 -13.95 -5.85 -22.22
C ASN A 34 -13.97 -6.40 -23.66
N LYS A 35 -15.15 -6.66 -24.21
CA LYS A 35 -15.32 -7.24 -25.56
C LYS A 35 -14.70 -6.38 -26.67
N GLU A 36 -14.89 -5.06 -26.61
CA GLU A 36 -14.38 -4.11 -27.60
C GLU A 36 -12.85 -4.03 -27.57
N GLN A 37 -12.26 -3.92 -26.38
CA GLN A 37 -10.82 -3.92 -26.16
C GLN A 37 -10.19 -5.24 -26.61
N TYR A 38 -10.85 -6.38 -26.36
CA TYR A 38 -10.35 -7.66 -26.83
C TYR A 38 -10.34 -7.77 -28.35
N ILE A 39 -11.35 -7.21 -29.03
CA ILE A 39 -11.40 -7.17 -30.50
C ILE A 39 -10.32 -6.22 -31.05
N ALA A 40 -10.08 -5.10 -30.38
CA ALA A 40 -9.04 -4.13 -30.74
C ALA A 40 -7.61 -4.64 -30.52
N LEU A 41 -7.40 -5.67 -29.69
CA LEU A 41 -6.10 -6.36 -29.62
C LEU A 41 -5.82 -7.02 -30.97
N THR A 42 -4.78 -6.54 -31.66
CA THR A 42 -4.38 -7.09 -32.95
C THR A 42 -4.16 -8.61 -32.82
N PRO A 43 -4.58 -9.41 -33.82
CA PRO A 43 -4.33 -10.85 -33.82
C PRO A 43 -2.84 -11.20 -33.64
N GLU A 44 -1.94 -10.30 -34.04
CA GLU A 44 -0.49 -10.39 -33.87
C GLU A 44 -0.02 -10.19 -32.42
N TYR A 45 -0.74 -9.41 -31.61
CA TYR A 45 -0.36 -9.13 -30.22
C TYR A 45 -0.78 -10.27 -29.26
N ARG A 46 -1.85 -10.99 -29.58
CA ARG A 46 -2.41 -12.04 -28.70
C ARG A 46 -1.42 -13.18 -28.41
N PRO A 47 -0.61 -13.69 -29.37
CA PRO A 47 0.40 -14.72 -29.11
C PRO A 47 1.56 -14.24 -28.22
N GLY A 48 1.86 -12.94 -28.23
CA GLY A 48 2.96 -12.33 -27.47
C GLY A 48 2.60 -11.94 -26.04
N TRP A 49 1.31 -11.97 -25.67
CA TRP A 49 0.83 -11.48 -24.38
C TRP A 49 1.46 -12.20 -23.19
N ILE A 50 1.89 -11.44 -22.17
CA ILE A 50 2.52 -11.94 -20.94
C ILE A 50 1.60 -11.65 -19.75
N CYS A 51 1.32 -12.66 -18.93
CA CYS A 51 0.44 -12.48 -17.77
C CYS A 51 1.08 -11.62 -16.66
N PRO A 52 0.27 -11.02 -15.77
CA PRO A 52 0.77 -10.19 -14.66
C PRO A 52 1.79 -10.90 -13.77
N SER A 53 1.61 -12.21 -13.54
CA SER A 53 2.54 -13.01 -12.73
C SER A 53 3.91 -13.14 -13.39
N CYS A 54 3.97 -13.31 -14.71
CA CYS A 54 5.23 -13.39 -15.46
C CYS A 54 5.86 -12.02 -15.69
N ASN A 55 5.05 -10.99 -15.89
CA ASN A 55 5.52 -9.62 -16.08
C ASN A 55 6.15 -9.03 -14.79
N ASN A 56 5.72 -9.49 -13.61
CA ASN A 56 6.34 -9.10 -12.34
C ASN A 56 7.67 -9.81 -12.04
N ILE A 57 7.93 -10.96 -12.68
CA ILE A 57 9.19 -11.72 -12.50
C ILE A 57 10.31 -11.09 -13.33
N THR A 58 10.04 -10.67 -14.57
CA THR A 58 11.03 -10.02 -15.45
C THR A 58 11.50 -8.65 -14.94
N LYS A 59 10.72 -7.98 -14.10
CA LYS A 59 11.11 -6.72 -13.43
C LYS A 59 12.08 -6.91 -12.25
N ARG A 60 12.24 -8.13 -11.71
CA ARG A 60 13.18 -8.39 -10.60
C ARG A 60 14.63 -8.56 -11.04
N THR A 61 14.89 -8.82 -12.33
CA THR A 61 16.23 -9.12 -12.86
C THR A 61 16.92 -7.92 -13.54
N ARG A 62 16.27 -6.75 -13.62
CA ARG A 62 16.88 -5.51 -14.13
C ARG A 62 16.60 -4.36 -13.16
N CYS A 63 17.26 -4.41 -12.01
CA CYS A 63 17.28 -3.31 -11.05
C CYS A 63 18.66 -2.65 -11.12
N ASN A 64 18.80 -1.62 -11.94
CA ASN A 64 19.71 -0.53 -11.59
C ASN A 64 19.14 0.79 -12.12
N VAL A 65 19.31 1.82 -11.29
CA VAL A 65 19.06 3.26 -11.47
C VAL A 65 17.64 3.82 -11.17
N ASN A 66 17.65 4.78 -10.23
CA ASN A 66 16.57 5.61 -9.67
C ASN A 66 15.96 6.59 -10.66
N THR A 67 14.62 6.68 -10.79
CA THR A 67 13.76 7.91 -10.87
C THR A 67 12.29 7.55 -11.18
N PRO A 68 11.30 8.45 -10.91
CA PRO A 68 9.95 8.07 -10.50
C PRO A 68 8.97 7.78 -11.63
N ILE A 69 7.93 7.05 -11.23
CA ILE A 69 6.81 6.52 -12.00
C ILE A 69 6.09 7.63 -12.78
N LYS A 70 6.04 7.49 -14.11
CA LYS A 70 5.16 8.27 -14.99
C LYS A 70 4.07 7.35 -15.51
N ASP A 71 2.82 7.67 -15.17
CA ASP A 71 1.62 7.02 -15.66
C ASP A 71 1.58 7.09 -17.20
N THR A 72 1.58 5.92 -17.85
CA THR A 72 1.27 5.81 -19.27
C THR A 72 -0.24 5.88 -19.43
N GLN A 73 -0.76 7.10 -19.63
CA GLN A 73 -2.04 7.30 -20.28
C GLN A 73 -1.91 6.93 -21.76
N VAL A 74 -2.92 6.21 -22.24
CA VAL A 74 -3.15 5.86 -23.65
C VAL A 74 -3.33 7.16 -24.45
N PRO A 75 -2.76 7.31 -25.67
CA PRO A 75 -3.04 8.48 -26.50
C PRO A 75 -4.50 8.47 -26.94
N ASN A 76 -5.18 9.59 -26.71
CA ASN A 76 -6.48 9.87 -27.29
C ASN A 76 -6.34 10.07 -28.81
N ALA A 77 -7.29 9.55 -29.57
CA ALA A 77 -7.38 9.77 -31.00
C ALA A 77 -8.09 11.10 -31.22
N ASP A 78 -7.33 12.14 -31.55
CA ASP A 78 -7.78 13.32 -32.29
C ASP A 78 -6.54 14.08 -32.75
N GLU A 79 -6.67 14.78 -33.88
CA GLU A 79 -5.63 15.55 -34.61
C GLU A 79 -4.86 14.77 -35.70
N LEU A 80 -5.61 14.25 -36.68
CA LEU A 80 -5.20 14.41 -38.07
C LEU A 80 -5.78 15.73 -38.58
N MET A 81 -4.93 16.74 -38.77
CA MET A 81 -5.02 17.82 -39.76
C MET A 81 -3.91 18.83 -39.46
N ASN A 82 -2.78 18.72 -40.15
CA ASN A 82 -1.87 19.85 -40.31
C ASN A 82 -1.51 19.97 -41.79
N VAL A 83 -2.12 20.96 -42.43
CA VAL A 83 -1.82 21.41 -43.79
C VAL A 83 -0.63 22.35 -43.69
N SER A 84 0.53 21.93 -44.19
CA SER A 84 1.69 22.79 -44.41
C SER A 84 1.84 23.03 -45.90
N TYR A 85 1.73 24.29 -46.30
CA TYR A 85 2.12 24.83 -47.60
C TYR A 85 3.60 24.53 -47.86
N GLY A 86 3.90 23.94 -49.01
CA GLY A 86 5.25 23.75 -49.54
C GLY A 86 5.20 23.94 -51.05
N ASP A 87 5.61 25.14 -51.47
CA ASP A 87 5.63 25.64 -52.85
C ASP A 87 6.80 25.01 -53.62
N SER A 88 6.58 24.53 -54.85
CA SER A 88 7.59 24.25 -55.89
C SER A 88 6.88 23.77 -57.17
N GLU A 89 6.69 24.68 -58.14
CA GLU A 89 6.18 24.38 -59.47
C GLU A 89 7.23 23.73 -60.39
N GLU A 90 6.77 22.81 -61.24
CA GLU A 90 7.46 22.31 -62.43
C GLU A 90 7.29 23.27 -63.63
N GLY A 91 8.24 23.28 -64.58
CA GLY A 91 7.99 23.88 -65.90
C GLY A 91 9.23 24.00 -66.80
N SER A 92 9.31 23.10 -67.77
CA SER A 92 10.35 23.01 -68.83
C SER A 92 9.89 23.69 -70.12
N ALA A 93 10.82 24.29 -70.91
CA ALA A 93 11.03 24.01 -72.35
C ALA A 93 11.58 25.20 -73.20
N VAL A 94 12.76 24.98 -73.79
CA VAL A 94 13.19 25.12 -75.22
C VAL A 94 13.05 26.45 -75.98
N GLY A 95 14.16 26.92 -76.59
CA GLY A 95 14.17 27.31 -78.02
C GLY A 95 14.91 28.59 -78.48
N SER A 96 16.18 28.41 -78.91
CA SER A 96 16.86 28.96 -80.11
C SER A 96 17.14 30.47 -80.38
N LEU A 97 18.39 30.68 -80.85
CA LEU A 97 19.11 31.83 -81.49
C LEU A 97 18.42 32.35 -82.80
N PRO A 98 18.81 33.48 -83.48
CA PRO A 98 20.18 34.04 -83.62
C PRO A 98 20.41 35.58 -83.81
N ALA A 99 21.70 35.94 -83.73
CA ALA A 99 22.51 36.90 -84.51
C ALA A 99 22.04 38.32 -84.96
N SER A 100 22.86 39.30 -84.52
CA SER A 100 23.57 40.34 -85.29
C SER A 100 22.96 41.74 -85.55
N SER A 101 23.85 42.72 -85.33
CA SER A 101 24.09 43.95 -86.12
C SER A 101 23.28 45.21 -85.86
N GLY A 102 23.99 46.33 -85.66
CA GLY A 102 23.65 47.59 -86.30
C GLY A 102 23.37 48.79 -85.39
N SER A 103 24.28 49.75 -85.41
CA SER A 103 24.26 51.07 -84.78
C SER A 103 23.07 51.96 -85.19
N GLY A 104 22.65 52.90 -84.32
CA GLY A 104 21.90 54.07 -84.80
C GLY A 104 21.23 54.93 -83.73
N SER A 105 21.95 55.97 -83.29
CA SER A 105 21.49 57.30 -82.84
C SER A 105 20.25 57.43 -81.93
N GLU A 106 20.51 57.86 -80.70
CA GLU A 106 19.53 58.42 -79.75
C GLU A 106 18.84 59.68 -80.29
N VAL A 107 17.51 59.63 -80.35
CA VAL A 107 16.66 60.83 -80.26
C VAL A 107 15.63 60.55 -79.16
N VAL A 108 15.63 61.39 -78.12
CA VAL A 108 14.70 61.30 -76.97
C VAL A 108 13.42 62.03 -77.33
N THR A 109 12.30 61.30 -77.48
CA THR A 109 10.97 61.83 -77.76
C THR A 109 10.14 61.94 -76.47
N MET A 110 9.14 62.83 -76.43
CA MET A 110 8.22 62.99 -75.28
C MET A 110 7.58 61.67 -74.83
N ASP A 111 7.27 60.76 -75.76
CA ASP A 111 6.75 59.42 -75.46
C ASP A 111 7.76 58.52 -74.72
N LYS A 112 9.06 58.63 -75.03
CA LYS A 112 10.11 57.93 -74.27
C LYS A 112 10.23 58.48 -72.85
N MET A 113 9.98 59.78 -72.67
CA MET A 113 9.99 60.42 -71.36
C MET A 113 8.78 60.00 -70.51
N SER A 114 7.59 59.86 -71.13
CA SER A 114 6.39 59.25 -70.51
C SER A 114 6.63 57.79 -70.12
N ALA A 115 7.19 56.98 -71.02
CA ALA A 115 7.47 55.57 -70.76
C ALA A 115 8.50 55.38 -69.63
N LEU A 116 9.53 56.23 -69.57
CA LEU A 116 10.50 56.23 -68.46
C LEU A 116 9.87 56.68 -67.14
N LEU A 117 8.96 57.66 -67.18
CA LEU A 117 8.19 58.10 -66.00
C LEU A 117 7.28 56.99 -65.49
N ASP A 118 6.52 56.33 -66.37
CA ASP A 118 5.66 55.20 -66.01
C ASP A 118 6.49 54.03 -65.49
N GLN A 119 7.61 53.70 -66.12
CA GLN A 119 8.52 52.65 -65.64
C GLN A 119 9.08 52.96 -64.24
N LYS A 120 9.50 54.21 -64.01
CA LYS A 120 9.98 54.66 -62.69
C LYS A 120 8.85 54.64 -61.66
N LEU A 121 7.67 55.16 -62.00
CA LEU A 121 6.49 55.20 -61.14
C LEU A 121 6.04 53.78 -60.76
N GLN A 122 5.98 52.87 -61.73
CA GLN A 122 5.66 51.46 -61.53
C GLN A 122 6.67 50.78 -60.60
N THR A 123 7.96 51.10 -60.76
CA THR A 123 9.04 50.58 -59.90
C THR A 123 8.94 51.13 -58.48
N TYR A 124 8.62 52.42 -58.31
CA TYR A 124 8.38 53.02 -57.00
C TYR A 124 7.14 52.44 -56.33
N LEU A 125 6.03 52.29 -57.05
CA LEU A 125 4.79 51.72 -56.54
C LEU A 125 4.93 50.24 -56.19
N SER A 126 5.65 49.46 -56.99
CA SER A 126 5.90 48.04 -56.68
C SER A 126 6.77 47.91 -55.42
N THR A 127 7.85 48.69 -55.33
CA THR A 127 8.73 48.70 -54.15
C THR A 127 7.99 49.19 -52.89
N PHE A 128 7.14 50.21 -53.04
CA PHE A 128 6.28 50.70 -51.96
C PHE A 128 5.26 49.66 -51.50
N THR A 129 4.57 49.00 -52.44
CA THR A 129 3.57 47.97 -52.14
C THR A 129 4.21 46.75 -51.46
N GLU A 130 5.40 46.35 -51.92
CA GLU A 130 6.19 45.27 -51.33
C GLU A 130 6.60 45.60 -49.88
N ASN A 131 7.11 46.82 -49.65
CA ASN A 131 7.50 47.29 -48.33
C ASN A 131 6.30 47.44 -47.40
N PHE A 132 5.18 47.97 -47.90
CA PHE A 132 3.94 48.11 -47.16
C PHE A 132 3.36 46.74 -46.79
N ARG A 133 3.35 45.77 -47.71
CA ARG A 133 2.91 44.39 -47.45
C ARG A 133 3.78 43.72 -46.39
N LYS A 134 5.10 43.93 -46.43
CA LYS A 134 6.03 43.42 -45.40
C LYS A 134 5.74 44.04 -44.04
N ALA A 135 5.59 45.36 -43.96
CA ALA A 135 5.25 46.05 -42.72
C ALA A 135 3.90 45.57 -42.15
N LEU A 136 2.86 45.51 -42.99
CA LEU A 136 1.54 45.04 -42.60
C LEU A 136 1.55 43.58 -42.09
N LYS A 137 2.34 42.70 -42.72
CA LYS A 137 2.49 41.30 -42.30
C LYS A 137 3.14 41.21 -40.92
N VAL A 138 4.15 42.04 -40.65
CA VAL A 138 4.80 42.12 -39.34
C VAL A 138 3.83 42.63 -38.27
N ASP A 139 3.10 43.70 -38.56
CA ASP A 139 2.12 44.28 -37.62
C ASP A 139 1.00 43.29 -37.28
N VAL A 140 0.41 42.64 -38.30
CA VAL A 140 -0.61 41.61 -38.11
C VAL A 140 -0.06 40.42 -37.32
N HIS A 141 1.15 39.96 -37.63
CA HIS A 141 1.78 38.87 -36.89
C HIS A 141 2.01 39.22 -35.42
N ASN A 142 2.50 40.43 -35.13
CA ASN A 142 2.72 40.91 -33.77
C ASN A 142 1.40 41.03 -32.99
N LEU A 143 0.35 41.54 -33.62
CA LEU A 143 -0.97 41.67 -32.99
C LEU A 143 -1.58 40.30 -32.66
N VAL A 144 -1.55 39.36 -33.62
CA VAL A 144 -2.04 37.99 -33.41
C VAL A 144 -1.23 37.26 -32.36
N LYS A 145 0.10 37.43 -32.37
CA LYS A 145 0.98 36.83 -31.36
C LYS A 145 0.65 37.34 -29.96
N ALA A 146 0.49 38.65 -29.79
CA ALA A 146 0.14 39.25 -28.50
C ALA A 146 -1.22 38.75 -27.98
N GLU A 147 -2.24 38.63 -28.85
CA GLU A 147 -3.55 38.12 -28.44
C GLU A 147 -3.50 36.63 -28.06
N ILE A 148 -2.77 35.82 -28.83
CA ILE A 148 -2.57 34.39 -28.51
C ILE A 148 -1.83 34.24 -27.18
N GLU A 149 -0.76 34.99 -26.96
CA GLU A 149 0.00 34.97 -25.70
C GLU A 149 -0.89 35.37 -24.52
N SER A 150 -1.71 36.42 -24.68
CA SER A 150 -2.67 36.85 -23.66
C SER A 150 -3.71 35.76 -23.34
N LYS A 151 -4.28 35.12 -24.36
CA LYS A 151 -5.28 34.06 -24.16
C LYS A 151 -4.66 32.78 -23.60
N MET A 152 -3.47 32.38 -24.05
CA MET A 152 -2.75 31.25 -23.48
C MET A 152 -2.40 31.49 -22.01
N GLN A 153 -2.02 32.71 -21.64
CA GLN A 153 -1.75 33.06 -20.25
C GLN A 153 -3.02 32.94 -19.40
N GLN A 154 -4.14 33.47 -19.88
CA GLN A 154 -5.45 33.33 -19.20
C GLN A 154 -5.84 31.85 -19.01
N VAL A 155 -5.74 31.03 -20.06
CA VAL A 155 -6.04 29.59 -19.98
C VAL A 155 -5.12 28.88 -19.00
N LYS A 156 -3.83 29.23 -18.98
CA LYS A 156 -2.86 28.67 -18.03
C LYS A 156 -3.22 29.02 -16.59
N ASP A 157 -3.63 30.27 -16.34
CA ASP A 157 -4.03 30.72 -15.02
C ASP A 157 -5.31 30.00 -14.56
N ASP A 158 -6.34 29.92 -15.41
CA ASP A 158 -7.57 29.19 -15.15
C ASP A 158 -7.32 27.69 -14.88
N PHE A 159 -6.42 27.08 -15.67
CA PHE A 159 -6.03 25.68 -15.48
C PHE A 159 -5.28 25.45 -14.17
N THR A 160 -4.42 26.40 -13.78
CA THR A 160 -3.67 26.32 -12.51
C THR A 160 -4.63 26.42 -11.32
N ILE A 161 -5.56 27.37 -11.34
CA ILE A 161 -6.59 27.53 -10.30
C ILE A 161 -7.42 26.24 -10.16
N THR A 162 -7.84 25.67 -11.29
CA THR A 162 -8.64 24.44 -11.31
C THR A 162 -7.84 23.24 -10.77
N THR A 163 -6.56 23.13 -11.16
CA THR A 163 -5.68 22.03 -10.72
C THR A 163 -5.40 22.11 -9.22
N ASP A 164 -5.16 23.31 -8.70
CA ASP A 164 -4.95 23.54 -7.27
C ASP A 164 -6.20 23.20 -6.45
N PHE A 165 -7.38 23.60 -6.93
CA PHE A 165 -8.65 23.26 -6.29
C PHE A 165 -8.91 21.74 -6.26
N ILE A 166 -8.66 21.05 -7.37
CA ILE A 166 -8.80 19.59 -7.43
C ILE A 166 -7.79 18.91 -6.50
N CYS A 167 -6.54 19.37 -6.48
CA CYS A 167 -5.52 18.86 -5.58
C CYS A 167 -5.92 19.00 -4.10
N ASP A 168 -6.46 20.16 -3.71
CA ASP A 168 -6.88 20.41 -2.34
C ASP A 168 -8.11 19.59 -1.94
N GLN A 169 -9.12 19.48 -2.83
CA GLN A 169 -10.25 18.57 -2.63
C GLN A 169 -9.78 17.13 -2.47
N GLN A 170 -8.89 16.66 -3.34
CA GLN A 170 -8.40 15.29 -3.30
C GLN A 170 -7.62 15.02 -2.00
N LYS A 171 -6.83 15.99 -1.53
CA LYS A 171 -6.11 15.91 -0.25
C LYS A 171 -7.10 15.84 0.91
N THR A 172 -8.12 16.68 0.92
CA THR A 172 -9.15 16.72 1.96
C THR A 172 -9.94 15.40 2.02
N LEU A 173 -10.37 14.89 0.87
CA LEU A 173 -11.05 13.59 0.76
C LEU A 173 -10.17 12.43 1.23
N LYS A 174 -8.89 12.39 0.82
CA LYS A 174 -7.96 11.36 1.31
C LYS A 174 -7.77 11.44 2.82
N GLN A 175 -7.71 12.64 3.39
CA GLN A 175 -7.56 12.82 4.83
C GLN A 175 -8.82 12.40 5.60
N SER A 176 -10.02 12.74 5.10
CA SER A 176 -11.28 12.34 5.74
C SER A 176 -11.47 10.83 5.70
N GLU A 177 -11.22 10.20 4.54
CA GLU A 177 -11.27 8.75 4.38
C GLU A 177 -10.25 8.04 5.29
N ASN A 178 -9.01 8.53 5.36
CA ASN A 178 -8.02 7.98 6.27
C ASN A 178 -8.45 8.10 7.74
N LYS A 179 -9.05 9.22 8.15
CA LYS A 179 -9.58 9.37 9.53
C LYS A 179 -10.71 8.38 9.79
N ARG A 180 -11.62 8.19 8.83
CA ARG A 180 -12.74 7.25 8.90
C ARG A 180 -12.23 5.81 9.02
N LEU A 181 -11.35 5.39 8.11
CA LEU A 181 -10.76 4.06 8.08
C LEU A 181 -9.97 3.76 9.36
N ASN A 182 -9.14 4.70 9.84
CA ASN A 182 -8.41 4.51 11.10
C ASN A 182 -9.36 4.35 12.29
N SER A 183 -10.47 5.10 12.31
CA SER A 183 -11.48 4.97 13.37
C SER A 183 -12.16 3.60 13.34
N GLU A 184 -12.47 3.10 12.15
CA GLU A 184 -13.05 1.77 11.94
C GLU A 184 -12.08 0.66 12.33
N ILE A 185 -10.81 0.74 11.90
CA ILE A 185 -9.74 -0.19 12.28
C ILE A 185 -9.58 -0.22 13.82
N ASN A 186 -9.58 0.94 14.48
CA ASN A 186 -9.49 1.01 15.93
C ASN A 186 -10.69 0.33 16.62
N LEU A 187 -11.90 0.54 16.10
CA LEU A 187 -13.11 -0.11 16.61
C LEU A 187 -13.06 -1.64 16.42
N LEU A 188 -12.62 -2.10 15.26
CA LEU A 188 -12.47 -3.53 14.96
C LEU A 188 -11.41 -4.18 15.85
N ASN A 189 -10.25 -3.54 16.01
CA ASN A 189 -9.19 -4.01 16.90
C ASN A 189 -9.66 -4.10 18.36
N TYR A 190 -10.46 -3.13 18.82
CA TYR A 190 -11.06 -3.16 20.15
C TYR A 190 -12.02 -4.35 20.31
N ARG A 191 -12.91 -4.57 19.34
CA ARG A 191 -13.83 -5.72 19.34
C ARG A 191 -13.09 -7.05 19.30
N LEU A 192 -12.08 -7.17 18.44
CA LEU A 192 -11.22 -8.36 18.34
C LEU A 192 -10.57 -8.67 19.69
N THR A 193 -9.92 -7.67 20.29
CA THR A 193 -9.26 -7.80 21.60
C THR A 193 -10.25 -8.23 22.69
N SER A 194 -11.49 -7.71 22.65
CA SER A 194 -12.54 -8.10 23.60
C SER A 194 -12.92 -9.57 23.42
N ILE A 195 -13.17 -10.00 22.19
CA ILE A 195 -13.51 -11.41 21.87
C ILE A 195 -12.37 -12.34 22.29
N GLU A 196 -11.13 -11.98 21.97
CA GLU A 196 -9.95 -12.74 22.35
C GLU A 196 -9.79 -12.93 23.86
N LYS A 197 -10.14 -11.91 24.65
CA LYS A 197 -10.15 -12.01 26.11
C LYS A 197 -11.28 -12.91 26.59
N MET A 198 -12.46 -12.80 25.98
CA MET A 198 -13.62 -13.62 26.32
C MET A 198 -13.35 -15.10 26.06
N THR A 199 -12.77 -15.47 24.91
CA THR A 199 -12.49 -16.87 24.56
C THR A 199 -11.41 -17.51 25.45
N ARG A 200 -10.61 -16.70 26.15
CA ARG A 200 -9.54 -17.15 27.05
C ARG A 200 -9.90 -17.03 28.53
N ASN A 201 -11.09 -16.55 28.88
CA ASN A 201 -11.45 -16.20 30.26
C ASN A 201 -11.49 -17.41 31.22
N GLN A 202 -11.70 -18.63 30.72
CA GLN A 202 -11.72 -19.87 31.51
C GLN A 202 -10.38 -20.61 31.48
N ASN A 203 -9.38 -20.02 30.80
CA ASN A 203 -8.10 -20.66 30.56
C ASN A 203 -7.03 -20.14 31.52
N LEU A 204 -6.15 -21.04 31.96
CA LEU A 204 -4.93 -20.72 32.68
C LEU A 204 -3.73 -21.41 32.03
N GLU A 205 -2.55 -20.86 32.28
CA GLU A 205 -1.27 -21.40 31.85
C GLU A 205 -0.45 -21.82 33.07
N ILE A 206 0.10 -23.04 33.02
CA ILE A 206 1.13 -23.51 33.94
C ILE A 206 2.47 -23.46 33.19
N GLN A 207 3.38 -22.64 33.67
CA GLN A 207 4.64 -22.32 33.03
C GLN A 207 5.81 -22.97 33.78
N ALA A 208 6.91 -23.19 33.04
CA ALA A 208 8.16 -23.74 33.55
C ALA A 208 8.09 -25.18 34.09
N VAL A 209 7.06 -25.94 33.71
CA VAL A 209 6.95 -27.37 34.05
C VAL A 209 7.94 -28.18 33.18
N PRO A 210 8.86 -28.97 33.77
CA PRO A 210 9.76 -29.84 33.01
C PRO A 210 9.00 -30.79 32.06
N GLU A 211 9.57 -31.09 30.89
CA GLU A 211 8.97 -32.02 29.93
C GLU A 211 9.56 -33.42 30.09
N SER A 212 8.71 -34.44 30.03
CA SER A 212 9.12 -35.85 30.00
C SER A 212 8.37 -36.58 28.89
N ARG A 213 8.91 -37.71 28.42
CA ARG A 213 8.30 -38.49 27.33
C ARG A 213 6.89 -39.00 27.68
N ASN A 214 6.64 -39.32 28.94
CA ASN A 214 5.38 -39.86 29.43
C ASN A 214 4.63 -38.85 30.31
N ASP A 215 4.80 -37.56 30.03
CA ASP A 215 4.10 -36.49 30.73
C ASP A 215 2.59 -36.53 30.42
N ASN A 216 1.76 -36.55 31.46
CA ASN A 216 0.32 -36.35 31.37
C ASN A 216 -0.07 -34.99 31.97
N PRO A 217 -0.36 -33.96 31.13
CA PRO A 217 -0.75 -32.64 31.60
C PRO A 217 -1.98 -32.63 32.53
N THR A 218 -2.94 -33.53 32.34
CA THR A 218 -4.14 -33.63 33.18
C THR A 218 -3.77 -34.08 34.59
N THR A 219 -2.93 -35.13 34.70
CA THR A 219 -2.45 -35.62 36.00
C THR A 219 -1.61 -34.56 36.72
N ILE A 220 -0.75 -33.82 35.99
CA ILE A 220 0.00 -32.69 36.54
C ILE A 220 -0.94 -31.64 37.14
N PHE A 221 -1.99 -31.27 36.41
CA PHE A 221 -2.95 -30.28 36.89
C PHE A 221 -3.76 -30.78 38.09
N GLN A 222 -4.14 -32.06 38.12
CA GLN A 222 -4.80 -32.68 39.27
C GLN A 222 -3.89 -32.69 40.51
N ASN A 223 -2.60 -33.00 40.36
CA ASN A 223 -1.61 -32.94 41.45
C ASN A 223 -1.41 -31.51 41.98
N LEU A 224 -1.41 -30.52 41.08
CA LEU A 224 -1.42 -29.12 41.46
C LEU A 224 -2.66 -28.79 42.31
N CYS A 225 -3.85 -29.21 41.87
CA CYS A 225 -5.09 -28.97 42.62
C CYS A 225 -5.04 -29.61 44.01
N LYS A 226 -4.55 -30.85 44.12
CA LYS A 226 -4.33 -31.54 45.40
C LYS A 226 -3.39 -30.79 46.32
N THR A 227 -2.24 -30.33 45.81
CA THR A 227 -1.27 -29.50 46.58
C THR A 227 -1.92 -28.22 47.12
N LEU A 228 -2.86 -27.65 46.36
CA LEU A 228 -3.57 -26.43 46.72
C LEU A 228 -4.80 -26.67 47.59
N ASN A 229 -5.08 -27.92 47.99
CA ASN A 229 -6.30 -28.34 48.68
C ASN A 229 -7.57 -27.92 47.93
N LEU A 230 -7.57 -28.08 46.60
CA LEU A 230 -8.70 -27.81 45.73
C LEU A 230 -9.26 -29.11 45.16
N GLU A 231 -10.56 -29.31 45.34
CA GLU A 231 -11.30 -30.44 44.77
C GLU A 231 -11.88 -30.04 43.39
N ILE A 232 -11.08 -30.25 42.34
CA ILE A 232 -11.51 -30.08 40.96
C ILE A 232 -11.58 -31.45 40.31
N SER A 233 -12.81 -31.88 40.04
CA SER A 233 -13.13 -33.12 39.35
C SER A 233 -12.82 -33.02 37.85
N GLU A 234 -12.54 -34.14 37.20
CA GLU A 234 -12.05 -34.17 35.82
C GLU A 234 -13.10 -33.70 34.80
N ASP A 235 -14.40 -33.86 35.08
CA ASP A 235 -15.52 -33.33 34.30
C ASP A 235 -15.51 -31.79 34.19
N LYS A 236 -14.86 -31.11 35.15
CA LYS A 236 -14.71 -29.64 35.14
C LYS A 236 -13.53 -29.18 34.29
N ILE A 237 -12.71 -30.09 33.78
CA ILE A 237 -11.55 -29.82 32.93
C ILE A 237 -11.95 -30.07 31.48
N HIS A 238 -12.09 -28.99 30.71
CA HIS A 238 -12.49 -29.07 29.32
C HIS A 238 -11.35 -29.53 28.41
N SER A 239 -10.12 -29.10 28.70
CA SER A 239 -8.90 -29.62 28.05
C SER A 239 -7.66 -29.27 28.85
N CYS A 240 -6.65 -30.14 28.83
CA CYS A 240 -5.33 -29.87 29.39
C CYS A 240 -4.26 -30.36 28.41
N ARG A 241 -3.40 -29.47 27.93
CA ARG A 241 -2.39 -29.81 26.91
C ARG A 241 -1.17 -28.91 26.93
N ARG A 242 -0.03 -29.42 26.49
CA ARG A 242 1.14 -28.58 26.18
C ARG A 242 0.85 -27.74 24.93
N VAL A 243 1.28 -26.48 24.94
CA VAL A 243 1.13 -25.56 23.79
C VAL A 243 2.49 -25.33 23.14
N ALA A 244 2.49 -25.20 21.82
CA ALA A 244 3.70 -24.88 21.05
C ALA A 244 4.35 -23.57 21.55
N LYS A 245 5.68 -23.54 21.52
CA LYS A 245 6.43 -22.33 21.84
C LYS A 245 6.26 -21.32 20.71
N LEU A 246 6.12 -20.04 21.06
CA LEU A 246 6.17 -18.97 20.05
C LEU A 246 7.54 -18.91 19.37
N ASN A 247 8.61 -19.13 20.14
CA ASN A 247 9.96 -19.31 19.64
C ASN A 247 10.40 -20.78 19.83
N PRO A 248 10.47 -21.58 18.75
CA PRO A 248 10.87 -22.99 18.83
C PRO A 248 12.28 -23.20 19.40
N SER A 249 13.20 -22.24 19.19
CA SER A 249 14.60 -22.33 19.62
C SER A 249 14.82 -22.03 21.10
N SER A 250 13.76 -21.73 21.87
CA SER A 250 13.88 -21.43 23.29
C SER A 250 14.02 -22.70 24.12
N ASP A 251 15.02 -22.74 25.01
CA ASP A 251 15.23 -23.84 25.97
C ASP A 251 14.14 -23.94 27.05
N ARG A 252 13.34 -22.88 27.26
CA ARG A 252 12.20 -22.96 28.19
C ARG A 252 11.21 -24.04 27.75
N PRO A 253 10.70 -24.87 28.70
CA PRO A 253 9.71 -25.89 28.37
C PRO A 253 8.40 -25.27 27.89
N ARG A 254 7.62 -26.03 27.12
CA ARG A 254 6.28 -25.68 26.64
C ARG A 254 5.33 -25.44 27.81
N ASN A 255 4.52 -24.40 27.74
CA ASN A 255 3.49 -24.16 28.76
C ASN A 255 2.39 -25.23 28.66
N ILE A 256 1.79 -25.58 29.80
CA ILE A 256 0.55 -26.35 29.84
C ILE A 256 -0.60 -25.36 29.85
N LEU A 257 -1.50 -25.48 28.89
CA LEU A 257 -2.76 -24.74 28.83
C LEU A 257 -3.87 -25.61 29.40
N VAL A 258 -4.57 -25.07 30.39
CA VAL A 258 -5.74 -25.70 31.01
C VAL A 258 -6.96 -24.86 30.71
N SER A 259 -7.99 -25.46 30.11
CA SER A 259 -9.30 -24.87 29.92
C SER A 259 -10.27 -25.51 30.91
N LEU A 260 -10.86 -24.69 31.78
CA LEU A 260 -11.84 -25.14 32.77
C LEU A 260 -13.26 -24.86 32.29
N LEU A 261 -14.25 -25.44 32.96
CA LEU A 261 -15.67 -25.27 32.61
C LEU A 261 -16.16 -23.82 32.72
N ASN A 262 -15.59 -23.03 33.65
CA ASN A 262 -15.98 -21.64 33.82
C ASN A 262 -14.85 -20.78 34.41
N PRO A 263 -14.94 -19.44 34.27
CA PRO A 263 -13.93 -18.51 34.80
C PRO A 263 -13.79 -18.54 36.32
N ARG A 264 -14.84 -18.93 37.07
CA ARG A 264 -14.78 -18.96 38.54
C ARG A 264 -13.82 -20.03 39.05
N LEU A 265 -13.84 -21.23 38.45
CA LEU A 265 -12.87 -22.29 38.75
C LEU A 265 -11.45 -21.84 38.44
N ARG A 266 -11.26 -21.16 37.30
CA ARG A 266 -9.97 -20.58 36.93
C ARG A 266 -9.48 -19.58 37.98
N ASP A 267 -10.34 -18.67 38.43
CA ASP A 267 -10.00 -17.66 39.44
C ASP A 267 -9.74 -18.29 40.81
N GLN A 268 -10.45 -19.36 41.16
CA GLN A 268 -10.22 -20.12 42.39
C GLN A 268 -8.81 -20.74 42.40
N VAL A 269 -8.39 -21.37 41.30
CA VAL A 269 -7.04 -21.93 41.15
C VAL A 269 -5.98 -20.83 41.27
N LEU A 270 -6.11 -19.75 40.50
CA LEU A 270 -5.14 -18.64 40.54
C LEU A 270 -5.04 -18.01 41.93
N SER A 271 -6.17 -17.80 42.60
CA SER A 271 -6.23 -17.26 43.95
C SER A 271 -5.59 -18.21 44.97
N ALA A 272 -5.82 -19.52 44.85
CA ALA A 272 -5.18 -20.53 45.70
C ALA A 272 -3.66 -20.56 45.49
N CYS A 273 -3.17 -20.53 44.23
CA CYS A 273 -1.75 -20.43 43.94
C CYS A 273 -1.12 -19.18 44.56
N HIS A 274 -1.80 -18.04 44.47
CA HIS A 274 -1.33 -16.79 45.07
C HIS A 274 -1.25 -16.88 46.59
N ARG A 275 -2.29 -17.40 47.25
CA ARG A 275 -2.30 -17.62 48.71
C ARG A 275 -1.20 -18.58 49.14
N TYR A 276 -1.06 -19.71 48.44
CA TYR A 276 -0.04 -20.71 48.72
C TYR A 276 1.37 -20.10 48.70
N ASN A 277 1.72 -19.39 47.62
CA ASN A 277 3.05 -18.76 47.49
C ASN A 277 3.27 -17.62 48.49
N LYS A 278 2.20 -16.95 48.96
CA LYS A 278 2.31 -15.89 49.98
C LYS A 278 2.61 -16.48 51.37
N VAL A 279 2.05 -17.65 51.68
CA VAL A 279 2.31 -18.39 52.93
C VAL A 279 3.68 -19.07 52.87
N HIS A 280 4.00 -19.75 51.76
CA HIS A 280 5.25 -20.49 51.57
C HIS A 280 6.29 -19.67 50.80
N LYS A 281 6.76 -18.56 51.39
CA LYS A 281 7.72 -17.66 50.71
C LYS A 281 9.06 -18.34 50.40
N ASN A 282 9.51 -19.24 51.28
CA ASN A 282 10.78 -19.95 51.15
C ASN A 282 10.66 -21.21 50.29
N GLU A 283 9.45 -21.74 50.14
CA GLU A 283 9.14 -22.95 49.37
C GLU A 283 7.93 -22.70 48.46
N PRO A 284 8.08 -21.82 47.46
CA PRO A 284 6.99 -21.57 46.51
C PRO A 284 6.71 -22.82 45.70
N LEU A 285 5.55 -22.84 45.03
CA LEU A 285 5.19 -23.91 44.09
C LEU A 285 6.34 -24.21 43.12
N ASP A 286 6.69 -25.49 43.03
CA ASP A 286 7.72 -26.01 42.16
C ASP A 286 7.30 -27.35 41.52
N SER A 287 8.18 -27.95 40.73
CA SER A 287 7.95 -29.18 40.00
C SER A 287 7.69 -30.41 40.87
N THR A 288 8.17 -30.46 42.11
CA THR A 288 7.98 -31.65 42.97
C THR A 288 6.54 -31.76 43.47
N HIS A 289 5.89 -30.61 43.70
CA HIS A 289 4.46 -30.51 44.00
C HIS A 289 3.55 -31.04 42.88
N LEU A 290 4.08 -31.13 41.66
CA LEU A 290 3.35 -31.67 40.51
C LEU A 290 3.47 -33.20 40.38
N GLY A 291 4.23 -33.84 41.28
CA GLY A 291 4.52 -35.28 41.22
C GLY A 291 5.54 -35.64 40.14
N LEU A 292 6.39 -34.70 39.72
CA LEU A 292 7.42 -34.94 38.72
C LEU A 292 8.74 -35.35 39.39
N PRO A 293 9.37 -36.47 38.98
CA PRO A 293 10.63 -36.97 39.57
C PRO A 293 11.87 -36.20 39.08
N THR A 294 11.68 -35.02 38.51
CA THR A 294 12.72 -34.23 37.84
C THR A 294 13.31 -33.16 38.76
N GLU A 295 14.38 -32.49 38.32
CA GLU A 295 14.97 -31.35 39.02
C GLU A 295 13.92 -30.36 39.54
N ARG A 296 14.12 -29.91 40.79
CA ARG A 296 13.28 -28.91 41.45
C ARG A 296 13.34 -27.59 40.67
N ARG A 297 12.23 -27.20 40.07
CA ARG A 297 12.10 -25.94 39.32
C ARG A 297 10.83 -25.22 39.72
N ARG A 298 10.95 -23.93 40.01
CA ARG A 298 9.80 -23.09 40.34
C ARG A 298 8.81 -23.03 39.18
N ILE A 299 7.53 -23.25 39.50
CA ILE A 299 6.44 -23.18 38.52
C ILE A 299 5.63 -21.90 38.70
N TYR A 300 4.99 -21.47 37.62
CA TYR A 300 4.15 -20.27 37.64
C TYR A 300 2.80 -20.59 37.04
N VAL A 301 1.73 -20.22 37.74
CA VAL A 301 0.36 -20.36 37.27
C VAL A 301 -0.19 -18.98 36.98
N THR A 302 -0.60 -18.74 35.74
CA THR A 302 -1.00 -17.41 35.25
C THR A 302 -2.27 -17.48 34.40
N GLU A 303 -2.97 -16.36 34.26
CA GLU A 303 -4.05 -16.24 33.27
C GLU A 303 -3.52 -16.50 31.84
N HIS A 304 -4.33 -17.12 30.98
CA HIS A 304 -4.01 -17.25 29.57
C HIS A 304 -4.26 -15.91 28.85
N LEU A 305 -3.17 -15.22 28.49
CA LEU A 305 -3.20 -13.92 27.82
C LEU A 305 -2.99 -14.06 26.31
N SER A 306 -3.56 -13.14 25.53
CA SER A 306 -3.24 -13.02 24.11
C SER A 306 -1.76 -12.65 23.92
N PRO A 307 -1.15 -12.97 22.77
CA PRO A 307 0.24 -12.58 22.46
C PRO A 307 0.52 -11.08 22.65
N GLU A 308 -0.41 -10.23 22.24
CA GLU A 308 -0.35 -8.77 22.36
C GLU A 308 -0.35 -8.36 23.83
N CYS A 309 -1.23 -8.96 24.64
CA CYS A 309 -1.26 -8.71 26.08
C CYS A 309 0.03 -9.21 26.78
N LYS A 310 0.61 -10.33 26.34
CA LYS A 310 1.90 -10.83 26.86
C LYS A 310 3.03 -9.84 26.54
N SER A 311 3.07 -9.33 25.32
CA SER A 311 4.03 -8.30 24.88
C SER A 311 3.87 -7.01 25.67
N LEU A 312 2.62 -6.53 25.84
CA LEU A 312 2.33 -5.34 26.63
C LEU A 312 2.71 -5.52 28.10
N HIS A 313 2.45 -6.70 28.69
CA HIS A 313 2.84 -7.00 30.06
C HIS A 313 4.37 -7.06 30.22
N ALA A 314 5.09 -7.60 29.24
CA ALA A 314 6.55 -7.58 29.23
C ALA A 314 7.11 -6.15 29.14
N ALA A 315 6.55 -5.31 28.27
CA ALA A 315 6.90 -3.90 28.15
C ALA A 315 6.58 -3.11 29.44
N ALA A 316 5.43 -3.38 30.07
CA ALA A 316 5.05 -2.78 31.34
C ALA A 316 6.01 -3.14 32.46
N ARG A 317 6.42 -4.40 32.59
CA ARG A 317 7.44 -4.82 33.58
C ARG A 317 8.82 -4.19 33.34
N ARG A 318 9.19 -3.95 32.07
CA ARG A 318 10.44 -3.25 31.75
C ARG A 318 10.36 -1.78 32.18
N THR A 319 9.33 -1.07 31.71
CA THR A 319 9.07 0.34 32.04
C THR A 319 8.95 0.55 33.55
N ALA A 320 8.30 -0.37 34.26
CA ALA A 320 8.16 -0.32 35.71
C ALA A 320 9.52 -0.30 36.42
N ARG A 321 10.46 -1.17 36.00
CA ARG A 321 11.80 -1.21 36.57
C ARG A 321 12.59 0.06 36.28
N GLU A 322 12.49 0.58 35.06
CA GLU A 322 13.17 1.80 34.63
C GLU A 322 12.65 3.05 35.37
N LYS A 323 11.34 3.13 35.61
CA LYS A 323 10.68 4.30 36.24
C LYS A 323 10.41 4.13 37.75
N GLY A 324 10.91 3.06 38.36
CA GLY A 324 10.78 2.82 39.80
C GLY A 324 9.36 2.49 40.29
N TYR A 325 8.54 1.84 39.46
CA TYR A 325 7.24 1.32 39.89
C TYR A 325 7.40 -0.04 40.59
N LYS A 326 6.86 -0.16 41.81
CA LYS A 326 7.01 -1.36 42.65
C LYS A 326 6.20 -2.57 42.19
N TYR A 327 5.02 -2.35 41.58
CA TYR A 327 4.10 -3.44 41.27
C TYR A 327 3.61 -3.42 39.82
N VAL A 328 3.63 -4.58 39.18
CA VAL A 328 2.97 -4.85 37.90
C VAL A 328 2.25 -6.19 38.03
N TRP A 329 0.96 -6.23 37.71
CA TRP A 329 0.19 -7.47 37.74
C TRP A 329 -0.86 -7.51 36.65
N VAL A 330 -1.44 -8.69 36.47
CA VAL A 330 -2.54 -8.93 35.54
C VAL A 330 -3.75 -9.39 36.33
N LYS A 331 -4.92 -8.88 35.96
CA LYS A 331 -6.21 -9.32 36.49
C LYS A 331 -7.28 -9.21 35.40
N TYR A 332 -7.97 -10.31 35.11
CA TYR A 332 -9.01 -10.38 34.08
C TYR A 332 -8.49 -9.95 32.69
N GLY A 333 -7.30 -10.41 32.32
CA GLY A 333 -6.66 -10.03 31.05
C GLY A 333 -6.35 -8.54 30.90
N ARG A 334 -6.27 -7.79 32.02
CA ARG A 334 -5.90 -6.36 32.07
C ARG A 334 -4.62 -6.19 32.88
N ILE A 335 -3.75 -5.31 32.42
CA ILE A 335 -2.45 -5.06 33.05
C ILE A 335 -2.54 -3.81 33.91
N TYR A 336 -2.11 -3.93 35.15
CA TYR A 336 -2.09 -2.83 36.10
C TYR A 336 -0.65 -2.59 36.57
N ILE A 337 -0.34 -1.32 36.83
CA ILE A 337 0.91 -0.88 37.40
C ILE A 337 0.65 0.05 38.58
N ARG A 338 1.52 0.01 39.59
CA ARG A 338 1.41 0.85 40.79
C ARG A 338 2.79 1.22 41.31
N LYS A 339 2.99 2.50 41.62
CA LYS A 339 4.31 3.03 41.99
C LYS A 339 4.74 2.59 43.38
N GLU A 340 3.87 2.76 44.35
CA GLU A 340 4.10 2.46 45.77
C GLU A 340 2.80 2.00 46.46
N ASP A 341 2.87 1.65 47.74
CA ASP A 341 1.78 1.01 48.48
C ASP A 341 0.55 1.90 48.74
N THR A 342 0.70 3.22 48.60
CA THR A 342 -0.36 4.22 48.80
C THR A 342 -0.88 4.80 47.48
N ALA A 343 -0.09 4.77 46.40
CA ALA A 343 -0.46 5.34 45.11
C ALA A 343 -1.67 4.65 44.46
N ALA A 344 -2.35 5.33 43.55
CA ALA A 344 -3.42 4.72 42.75
C ALA A 344 -2.85 3.66 41.78
N CYS A 345 -3.66 2.64 41.46
CA CYS A 345 -3.32 1.70 40.40
C CYS A 345 -3.67 2.30 39.02
N ILE A 346 -2.78 2.12 38.06
CA ILE A 346 -2.95 2.61 36.69
C ILE A 346 -3.19 1.41 35.78
N HIS A 347 -4.26 1.45 34.99
CA HIS A 347 -4.57 0.43 33.99
C HIS A 347 -3.85 0.75 32.68
N ILE A 348 -3.00 -0.17 32.22
CA ILE A 348 -2.25 -0.06 30.98
C ILE A 348 -3.04 -0.73 29.86
N LYS A 349 -3.66 0.09 29.01
CA LYS A 349 -4.50 -0.36 27.90
C LYS A 349 -3.68 -0.71 26.66
N ASP A 350 -2.61 0.05 26.41
CA ASP A 350 -1.79 -0.01 25.20
C ASP A 350 -0.38 0.55 25.45
N MET A 351 0.47 0.53 24.41
CA MET A 351 1.82 1.09 24.45
C MET A 351 1.83 2.61 24.65
N ASN A 352 0.80 3.33 24.19
CA ASN A 352 0.66 4.77 24.39
C ASN A 352 0.38 5.13 25.86
N SER A 353 -0.29 4.24 26.58
CA SER A 353 -0.51 4.37 28.03
C SER A 353 0.81 4.21 28.78
N LEU A 354 1.71 3.34 28.30
CA LEU A 354 3.05 3.15 28.89
C LEU A 354 3.98 4.35 28.68
N SER A 355 3.94 4.98 27.50
CA SER A 355 4.82 6.12 27.22
C SER A 355 4.53 7.33 28.11
N LYS A 356 3.29 7.45 28.61
CA LYS A 356 2.83 8.53 29.50
C LYS A 356 3.17 8.34 30.98
N LEU A 357 3.77 7.21 31.37
CA LEU A 357 4.04 6.86 32.79
C LEU A 357 5.21 7.58 33.45
#